data_AF-A0A348Q1E6-F1
#
_entry.id   AF-A0A348Q1E6-F1
#
_cell.length_a   1.000
_cell.length_b   1.000
_cell.length_c   1.000
_cell.angle_alpha   90.00
_cell.angle_beta   90.00
_cell.angle_gamma   90.00
#
_symmetry.space_group_name_H-M   'P 1'
#
loop_
_entity.id
_entity.type
_entity.pdbx_description
1 polymer ?
#
loop_
_entity_poly.entity_id
_entity_poly.type
_entity_poly.pdbx_seq_one_letter_code
_entity_poly.pdbx_strand_id
1 'polypeptide(L)' 'MISHVTLGTNDLENAAAFYEPIMQALGNPRVPFERSDPFIMWRRPGDDRPLVALVRPFNDQRHEPGNGQMLALLAPDRP' A
#
# COMPACT_ATOMS: atom_id res chain seq x y z
N MET A 1 -5.37 -1.61 -17.08
CA MET A 1 -4.38 -0.96 -16.18
C MET A 1 -4.97 -0.95 -14.78
N ILE A 2 -4.22 -1.44 -13.78
CA ILE A 2 -4.63 -1.34 -12.36
C ILE A 2 -4.32 0.08 -11.90
N SER A 3 -5.31 0.79 -11.33
CA SER A 3 -5.09 2.16 -10.83
C SER A 3 -4.43 2.14 -9.45
N HIS A 4 -4.83 1.20 -8.60
CA HIS A 4 -4.28 0.97 -7.29
C HIS A 4 -4.65 -0.43 -6.79
N VAL A 5 -3.98 -0.87 -5.74
CA VAL A 5 -4.38 -2.00 -4.90
C VAL A 5 -4.56 -1.52 -3.48
N THR A 6 -5.57 -2.02 -2.79
CA THR A 6 -5.88 -1.66 -1.40
C THR A 6 -5.70 -2.88 -0.51
N LEU A 7 -4.94 -2.72 0.56
CA LEU A 7 -4.70 -3.71 1.59
C LEU A 7 -5.36 -3.25 2.89
N GLY A 8 -6.30 -4.05 3.39
CA GLY A 8 -6.98 -3.78 4.65
C GLY A 8 -6.11 -4.16 5.85
N THR A 9 -6.24 -3.42 6.95
CA THR A 9 -5.62 -3.76 8.23
C THR A 9 -6.49 -3.33 9.41
N ASN A 10 -6.40 -4.06 10.51
CA ASN A 10 -6.99 -3.65 11.80
C ASN A 10 -6.14 -2.58 12.51
N ASP A 11 -4.85 -2.55 12.20
CA ASP A 11 -3.87 -1.68 12.83
C ASP A 11 -3.04 -1.00 11.74
N LEU A 12 -3.35 0.27 11.50
CA LEU A 12 -2.73 1.04 10.43
C LEU A 12 -1.30 1.43 10.78
N GLU A 13 -0.98 1.63 12.05
CA GLU A 13 0.35 2.02 12.50
C GLU A 13 1.33 0.85 12.37
N ASN A 14 0.95 -0.33 12.88
CA ASN A 14 1.78 -1.52 12.75
C ASN A 14 1.93 -1.97 11.29
N ALA A 15 0.87 -1.86 10.48
CA ALA A 15 0.97 -2.14 9.04
C ALA A 15 1.90 -1.14 8.34
N ALA A 16 1.81 0.16 8.66
CA ALA A 16 2.73 1.15 8.12
C ALA A 16 4.19 0.84 8.48
N ALA A 17 4.46 0.52 9.75
CA ALA A 17 5.80 0.16 10.21
C ALA A 17 6.37 -1.04 9.45
N PHE A 18 5.52 -2.00 9.06
CA PHE A 18 5.92 -3.14 8.24
C PHE A 18 6.16 -2.78 6.76
N TYR A 19 5.24 -2.06 6.14
CA TYR A 19 5.29 -1.77 4.69
C TYR A 19 6.24 -0.64 4.31
N GLU A 20 6.46 0.34 5.20
CA GLU A 20 7.32 1.49 4.94
C GLU A 20 8.76 1.09 4.53
N PRO A 21 9.49 0.23 5.27
CA PRO A 21 10.83 -0.19 4.84
C PRO A 21 10.82 -1.00 3.53
N ILE A 22 9.77 -1.76 3.26
CA ILE A 22 9.62 -2.51 2.00
C ILE A 22 9.49 -1.52 0.83
N MET A 23 8.61 -0.52 0.96
CA MET A 23 8.39 0.49 -0.08
C MET A 23 9.63 1.35 -0.30
N GLN A 24 10.37 1.68 0.76
CA GLN A 24 11.66 2.36 0.66
C GLN A 24 12.70 1.53 -0.11
N ALA A 25 12.82 0.23 0.18
CA ALA A 25 13.72 -0.67 -0.56
C ALA A 25 13.34 -0.79 -2.05
N LEU A 26 12.05 -0.68 -2.37
CA LEU A 26 11.53 -0.66 -3.74
C LEU A 26 11.63 0.71 -4.42
N GLY A 27 12.08 1.75 -3.72
CA GLY A 27 12.17 3.12 -4.24
C GLY A 27 10.81 3.81 -4.42
N ASN A 28 9.77 3.37 -3.70
CA ASN A 28 8.42 3.91 -3.76
C ASN A 28 8.16 4.80 -2.52
N PRO A 29 8.36 6.12 -2.59
CA PRO A 29 8.11 7.00 -1.46
C PRO A 29 6.61 7.10 -1.13
N ARG A 30 6.34 7.51 0.11
CA ARG A 30 4.99 7.77 0.58
C ARG A 30 4.37 8.97 -0.16
N VAL A 31 3.10 8.85 -0.52
CA VAL A 31 2.29 9.96 -1.01
C VAL A 31 2.01 10.90 0.17
N PRO A 32 2.08 12.24 -0.02
CA PRO A 32 1.76 13.20 1.03
C PRO A 32 0.40 12.93 1.69
N PHE A 33 0.32 13.10 3.00
CA PHE A 33 -0.85 12.75 3.80
C PHE A 33 -2.11 13.52 3.35
N GLU A 34 -1.96 14.79 2.98
CA GLU A 34 -3.03 15.66 2.50
C GLU A 34 -3.68 15.15 1.20
N ARG A 35 -2.98 14.26 0.49
CA ARG A 35 -3.43 13.65 -0.76
C ARG A 35 -3.84 12.18 -0.61
N SER A 36 -3.69 11.62 0.59
CA SER A 36 -3.88 10.18 0.81
C SER A 36 -4.79 9.85 1.98
N ASP A 37 -5.05 10.75 2.95
CA ASP A 37 -5.98 10.50 4.06
C ASP A 37 -7.36 10.04 3.56
N PRO A 38 -7.97 8.96 4.12
CA PRO A 38 -7.56 8.19 5.31
C PRO A 38 -6.57 7.03 5.07
N PHE A 39 -5.98 6.96 3.87
CA PHE A 39 -5.08 5.90 3.47
C PHE A 39 -3.62 6.26 3.75
N ILE A 40 -2.78 5.22 3.84
CA ILE A 40 -1.34 5.34 3.68
C ILE A 40 -1.02 4.80 2.29
N MET A 41 -0.48 5.65 1.41
CA MET A 41 -0.22 5.29 0.02
C MET A 41 1.24 5.45 -0.36
N TRP A 42 1.72 4.58 -1.24
CA TRP A 42 3.03 4.68 -1.90
C TRP A 42 2.89 4.58 -3.40
N ARG A 43 3.82 5.21 -4.11
CA ARG A 43 3.92 5.14 -5.57
C ARG A 43 5.36 5.31 -6.02
N ARG A 44 5.68 4.81 -7.20
CA ARG A 44 6.96 5.06 -7.85
C ARG A 44 7.08 6.56 -8.21
N PRO A 45 8.24 7.20 -8.04
CA PRO A 45 8.46 8.57 -8.49
C PRO A 45 8.27 8.69 -10.00
N GLY A 46 7.57 9.73 -10.45
CA GLY A 46 7.29 9.96 -11.88
C GLY A 46 6.04 9.22 -12.39
N ASP A 47 5.56 8.22 -11.67
CA ASP A 47 4.35 7.48 -12.04
C ASP A 47 3.15 7.94 -11.22
N ASP A 48 2.00 8.04 -11.89
CA ASP A 48 0.72 8.27 -11.19
C ASP A 48 0.07 6.98 -10.72
N ARG A 49 0.36 5.83 -11.35
CA ARG A 49 -0.29 4.53 -11.10
C ARG A 49 0.63 3.36 -11.47
N PRO A 50 0.48 2.17 -10.86
CA PRO A 50 -0.45 1.85 -9.77
C PRO A 50 0.04 2.38 -8.41
N LEU A 51 -0.90 2.71 -7.52
CA LEU A 51 -0.59 2.97 -6.11
C LEU A 51 -0.79 1.70 -5.26
N VAL A 52 -0.05 1.60 -4.16
CA VAL A 52 -0.34 0.65 -3.09
C VAL A 52 -0.89 1.43 -1.90
N ALA A 53 -2.08 1.05 -1.42
CA ALA A 53 -2.78 1.75 -0.35
C ALA A 53 -3.04 0.81 0.84
N LEU A 54 -2.79 1.29 2.06
CA LEU A 54 -3.26 0.68 3.31
C LEU A 54 -4.41 1.49 3.89
N VAL A 55 -5.40 0.80 4.44
CA VAL A 55 -6.56 1.44 5.08
C VAL A 55 -7.21 0.52 6.10
N ARG A 56 -7.96 1.11 7.04
CA ARG A 56 -8.91 0.35 7.87
C ARG A 56 -10.14 0.01 7.02
N PRO A 57 -10.81 -1.15 7.24
CA PRO A 57 -12.03 -1.47 6.53
C PRO A 57 -13.09 -0.38 6.68
N PHE A 58 -13.68 0.04 5.55
CA PHE A 58 -14.65 1.15 5.53
C PHE A 58 -15.96 0.82 6.28
N ASN A 59 -16.33 -0.46 6.38
CA ASN A 59 -17.55 -0.89 7.04
C ASN A 59 -17.41 -1.01 8.58
N ASP A 60 -16.32 -0.49 9.14
CA ASP A 60 -15.98 -0.55 10.57
C ASP A 60 -15.91 -1.96 11.17
N GLN A 61 -15.89 -3.00 10.33
CA GLN A 61 -15.68 -4.36 10.77
C GLN A 61 -14.19 -4.68 10.83
N ARG A 62 -13.87 -5.73 11.59
CA ARG A 62 -12.52 -6.26 11.65
C ARG A 62 -12.10 -6.75 10.25
N HIS A 63 -10.89 -6.40 9.83
CA HIS A 63 -10.28 -6.95 8.63
C HIS A 63 -10.12 -8.47 8.76
N GLU A 64 -10.51 -9.18 7.70
CA GLU A 64 -10.32 -10.62 7.52
C GLU A 64 -9.37 -10.88 6.34
N PRO A 65 -8.43 -11.83 6.46
CA PRO A 65 -7.55 -12.19 5.35
C PRO A 65 -8.34 -12.89 4.23
N GLY A 66 -8.06 -12.53 2.97
CA GLY A 66 -8.63 -13.21 1.80
C GLY A 66 -7.83 -14.45 1.41
N ASN A 67 -8.50 -15.61 1.25
CA ASN A 67 -7.86 -16.83 0.77
C ASN A 67 -7.51 -16.71 -0.73
N GLY A 68 -6.24 -16.92 -1.08
CA GLY A 68 -5.74 -16.89 -2.46
C GLY A 68 -5.32 -15.51 -3.00
N GLN A 69 -5.45 -14.44 -2.20
CA GLN A 69 -5.00 -13.11 -2.59
C GLN A 69 -3.47 -13.01 -2.49
N MET A 70 -2.81 -12.51 -3.54
CA MET A 70 -1.37 -12.29 -3.57
C MET A 70 -1.07 -10.98 -4.30
N LEU A 71 -0.22 -10.15 -3.69
CA LEU A 71 0.32 -8.94 -4.30
C LEU A 71 1.81 -9.12 -4.53
N ALA A 72 2.24 -9.09 -5.79
CA ALA A 72 3.64 -9.06 -6.16
C ALA A 72 4.05 -7.63 -6.51
N LEU A 73 5.12 -7.14 -5.90
CA LEU A 73 5.72 -5.84 -6.19
C LEU A 73 6.99 -6.04 -7.01
N LEU A 74 7.17 -5.19 -8.02
CA LEU A 74 8.31 -5.29 -8.92
C LEU A 74 9.55 -4.70 -8.24
N ALA A 75 10.58 -5.52 -8.03
CA ALA A 75 11.87 -5.05 -7.55
C ALA A 75 12.60 -4.25 -8.63
N PRO A 76 13.35 -3.19 -8.25
CA PRO A 76 14.05 -2.32 -9.21
C PRO A 76 15.17 -3.04 -9.99
N ASP A 77 15.65 -4.18 -9.49
CA ASP A 77 16.71 -5.00 -10.04
C ASP A 77 16.21 -6.32 -10.66
N ARG A 78 14.89 -6.49 -10.81
CA ARG A 78 14.34 -7.66 -11.50
C ARG A 78 14.81 -7.66 -12.97
N PRO A 79 15.42 -8.77 -13.46
CA PRO A 79 15.90 -8.88 -14.83
C PRO A 79 14.77 -8.86 -15.87
#